data_AF-A0A2G4GVW0-F1
#
_entry.id   AF-A0A2G4GVW0-F1
#
_cell.length_a   1.000
_cell.length_b   1.000
_cell.length_c   1.000
_cell.angle_alpha   90.00
_cell.angle_beta   90.00
_cell.angle_gamma   90.00
#
_symmetry.space_group_name_H-M   'P 1'
#
loop_
_entity.id
_entity.type
_entity.pdbx_description
1 polymer ?
#
loop_
_entity_poly.entity_id
_entity_poly.type
_entity_poly.pdbx_seq_one_letter_code
_entity_poly.pdbx_strand_id
1 'polypeptide(L)'
;MKNKFFSIGRIAMIIIASVVLVSLAGCGDKSTPTPTPSKTELICKGKWEIASLPIEPALDLGGGVKLTDYTQMLQDCEKDNFYAFKADNTYTLDEGLLKCNPADPQTKPGVWSLSADGKIFTLDGEKAILILIDDNNLHTRVDSFLQNSSLTAKFRKRP
;
A
#
# COMPACT_ATOMS: atom_id res chain seq x y z
N MET A 1 -15.83 -27.67 -38.42
CA MET A 1 -15.95 -27.16 -39.80
C MET A 1 -17.42 -27.05 -40.18
N LYS A 2 -17.91 -25.82 -40.37
CA LYS A 2 -18.96 -25.36 -41.31
C LYS A 2 -19.50 -24.01 -40.81
N ASN A 3 -18.87 -22.96 -41.32
CA ASN A 3 -19.26 -21.56 -41.22
C ASN A 3 -20.45 -21.31 -42.14
N LYS A 4 -21.39 -20.43 -41.77
CA LYS A 4 -22.15 -19.46 -42.63
C LYS A 4 -22.76 -18.41 -41.67
N PHE A 5 -22.30 -17.17 -41.56
CA PHE A 5 -22.36 -16.02 -42.48
C PHE A 5 -23.73 -15.78 -43.14
N PHE A 6 -24.41 -14.71 -42.70
CA PHE A 6 -25.46 -13.98 -43.42
C PHE A 6 -25.47 -12.51 -42.91
N SER A 7 -24.75 -11.60 -43.58
CA SER A 7 -25.24 -10.59 -44.54
C SER A 7 -26.14 -9.50 -43.93
N ILE A 8 -25.58 -8.39 -43.45
CA ILE A 8 -25.49 -7.05 -44.11
C ILE A 8 -26.81 -6.59 -44.76
N GLY A 9 -27.45 -5.59 -44.14
CA GLY A 9 -28.42 -4.71 -44.78
C GLY A 9 -27.97 -3.26 -44.60
N ARG A 10 -27.66 -2.59 -45.72
CA ARG A 10 -27.37 -1.15 -45.80
C ARG A 10 -28.69 -0.39 -45.74
N ILE A 11 -28.82 0.60 -44.86
CA ILE A 11 -29.83 1.67 -45.01
C ILE A 11 -29.11 3.01 -44.92
N ALA A 12 -29.40 3.85 -45.92
CA ALA A 12 -28.71 5.07 -46.24
C ALA A 12 -29.20 6.30 -45.45
N MET A 13 -28.26 7.22 -45.29
CA MET A 13 -28.29 8.65 -44.96
C MET A 13 -29.61 9.42 -45.11
N ILE A 14 -29.97 10.22 -44.09
CA ILE A 14 -30.64 11.53 -44.25
C ILE A 14 -29.97 12.54 -43.29
N ILE A 15 -29.42 13.61 -43.87
CA ILE A 15 -28.89 14.81 -43.21
C ILE A 15 -30.04 15.81 -43.06
N ILE A 16 -30.29 16.32 -41.85
CA ILE A 16 -30.96 17.60 -41.63
C ILE A 16 -30.17 18.38 -40.59
N ALA A 17 -29.54 19.46 -41.04
CA ALA A 17 -28.92 20.48 -40.21
C ALA A 17 -29.98 21.54 -39.87
N SER A 18 -30.15 21.84 -38.58
CA SER A 18 -30.78 23.09 -38.15
C SER A 18 -30.54 23.38 -36.67
N VAL A 19 -29.62 24.33 -36.47
CA VAL A 19 -29.66 25.47 -35.53
C VAL A 19 -29.83 25.17 -34.04
N VAL A 20 -28.72 25.42 -33.34
CA VAL A 20 -28.56 25.60 -31.90
C VAL A 20 -29.47 26.71 -31.37
N LEU A 21 -30.29 26.38 -30.36
CA LEU A 21 -30.77 27.35 -29.38
C LEU A 21 -30.11 27.05 -28.03
N VAL A 22 -29.33 28.02 -27.55
CA VAL A 22 -28.72 28.03 -26.21
C VAL A 22 -29.82 28.29 -25.18
N SER A 23 -30.00 27.37 -24.24
CA SER A 23 -30.65 27.64 -22.97
C SER A 23 -29.68 27.28 -21.84
N LEU A 24 -29.17 28.33 -21.18
CA LEU A 24 -28.49 28.23 -19.90
C LEU A 24 -29.53 27.85 -18.83
N ALA A 25 -29.52 26.59 -18.42
CA ALA A 25 -30.13 26.15 -17.18
C ALA A 25 -29.04 25.44 -16.37
N GLY A 26 -28.46 26.18 -15.42
CA GLY A 26 -27.55 25.62 -14.43
C GLY A 26 -28.24 24.54 -13.62
N CYS A 27 -27.58 23.40 -13.49
CA CYS A 27 -27.88 22.40 -12.47
C CYS A 27 -26.51 21.88 -12.02
N GLY A 28 -26.17 22.21 -10.77
CA GLY A 28 -24.82 22.26 -10.23
C GLY A 28 -23.93 21.06 -10.54
N ASP A 29 -22.63 21.34 -10.58
CA ASP A 29 -21.56 20.36 -10.66
C ASP A 29 -21.84 19.25 -9.64
N LYS A 30 -22.41 18.15 -10.11
CA LYS A 30 -22.40 16.89 -9.39
C LYS A 30 -20.99 16.34 -9.59
N SER A 31 -20.02 16.93 -8.89
CA SER A 31 -18.78 16.22 -8.58
C SER A 31 -19.23 14.96 -7.85
N THR A 32 -19.34 13.85 -8.58
CA THR A 32 -19.49 12.53 -7.96
C THR A 32 -18.32 12.40 -7.01
N PRO A 33 -18.54 12.34 -5.68
CA PRO A 33 -17.43 12.18 -4.76
C PRO A 33 -16.77 10.85 -5.12
N THR A 34 -15.50 10.89 -5.50
CA THR A 34 -14.70 9.67 -5.65
C THR A 34 -14.81 8.90 -4.34
N PRO A 35 -15.18 7.60 -4.35
CA PRO A 35 -15.27 6.82 -3.12
C PRO A 35 -13.94 6.92 -2.38
N THR A 36 -13.98 7.25 -1.08
CA THR A 36 -12.79 7.21 -0.24
C THR A 36 -12.23 5.79 -0.25
N PRO A 37 -10.96 5.59 -0.63
CA PRO A 37 -10.36 4.26 -0.63
C PRO A 37 -10.41 3.63 0.76
N SER A 38 -10.71 2.33 0.81
CA SER A 38 -10.57 1.51 1.99
C SER A 38 -9.11 1.37 2.43
N LYS A 39 -8.88 1.03 3.70
CA LYS A 39 -7.53 0.76 4.23
C LYS A 39 -6.80 -0.32 3.44
N THR A 40 -7.51 -1.39 3.06
CA THR A 40 -6.96 -2.47 2.22
C THR A 40 -6.54 -1.95 0.85
N GLU A 41 -7.35 -1.11 0.21
CA GLU A 41 -7.00 -0.49 -1.08
C GLU A 41 -5.77 0.41 -0.94
N LEU A 42 -5.67 1.20 0.13
CA LEU A 42 -4.49 2.04 0.40
C LEU A 42 -3.23 1.19 0.59
N ILE A 43 -3.30 0.13 1.42
CA ILE A 43 -2.17 -0.80 1.64
C ILE A 43 -1.71 -1.42 0.32
N CYS A 44 -2.62 -1.90 -0.52
CA CYS A 44 -2.30 -2.53 -1.81
C CYS A 44 -1.81 -1.55 -2.89
N LYS A 45 -2.10 -0.25 -2.75
CA LYS A 45 -1.70 0.79 -3.72
C LYS A 45 -0.23 1.23 -3.54
N GLY A 46 0.42 0.84 -2.44
CA GLY A 46 1.77 1.25 -2.10
C GLY A 46 2.82 0.16 -2.30
N LYS A 47 4.04 0.59 -2.58
CA LYS A 47 5.25 -0.13 -2.23
C LYS A 47 5.79 0.55 -0.99
N TRP A 48 6.01 -0.20 0.08
CA TRP A 48 6.25 0.36 1.41
C TRP A 48 7.66 0.05 1.87
N GLU A 49 8.48 1.08 2.04
CA GLU A 49 9.85 0.96 2.55
C GLU A 49 9.93 1.56 3.96
N ILE A 50 10.84 1.03 4.78
CA ILE A 50 11.02 1.49 6.17
C ILE A 50 11.57 2.91 6.15
N ALA A 51 10.87 3.84 6.79
CA ALA A 51 11.34 5.21 6.99
C ALA A 51 12.00 5.41 8.36
N SER A 52 11.41 4.84 9.42
CA SER A 52 11.94 4.88 10.79
C SER A 52 11.28 3.78 11.64
N LEU A 53 11.93 3.39 12.73
CA LEU A 53 11.44 2.38 13.66
C LEU A 53 11.57 2.90 15.11
N PRO A 54 10.83 3.96 15.51
CA PRO A 54 10.97 4.54 16.84
C PRO A 54 10.61 3.54 17.94
N ILE A 55 11.35 3.62 19.05
CA ILE A 55 11.18 2.78 20.23
C ILE A 55 10.82 3.64 21.45
N GLU A 56 9.71 3.31 22.10
CA GLU A 56 9.20 4.05 23.26
C GLU A 56 8.74 3.13 24.41
N PRO A 57 9.30 3.24 25.62
CA PRO A 57 10.53 3.98 25.96
C PRO A 57 11.77 3.41 25.25
N ALA A 58 12.81 4.24 25.08
CA ALA A 58 14.08 3.83 24.49
C ALA A 58 14.71 2.63 25.20
N LEU A 59 15.34 1.73 24.44
CA LEU A 59 16.04 0.58 25.03
C LEU A 59 17.32 1.03 25.72
N ASP A 60 17.55 0.54 26.93
CA ASP A 60 18.83 0.71 27.61
C ASP A 60 19.81 -0.35 27.09
N LEU A 61 20.89 0.10 26.44
CA LEU A 61 21.95 -0.77 25.94
C LEU A 61 23.10 -0.94 26.96
N GLY A 62 22.95 -0.36 28.15
CA GLY A 62 24.00 -0.28 29.16
C GLY A 62 24.96 0.89 28.95
N GLY A 63 25.73 1.20 29.99
CA GLY A 63 26.75 2.27 29.92
C GLY A 63 26.20 3.67 29.66
N GLY A 64 24.89 3.91 29.89
CA GLY A 64 24.22 5.18 29.62
C GLY A 64 23.77 5.37 28.17
N VAL A 65 23.94 4.36 27.31
CA VAL A 65 23.54 4.40 25.90
C VAL A 65 22.07 4.01 25.77
N LYS A 66 21.30 4.81 25.02
CA LYS A 66 19.88 4.56 24.74
C LYS A 66 19.63 4.43 23.24
N LEU A 67 18.91 3.39 22.83
CA LEU A 67 18.44 3.24 21.46
C LEU A 67 17.00 3.73 21.35
N THR A 68 16.79 4.80 20.59
CA THR A 68 15.48 5.43 20.37
C THR A 68 14.86 5.07 19.03
N ASP A 69 15.64 4.55 18.08
CA ASP A 69 15.16 4.15 16.75
C ASP A 69 15.91 2.92 16.27
N TYR A 70 15.17 1.84 16.02
CA TYR A 70 15.75 0.55 15.63
C TYR A 70 16.36 0.57 14.22
N THR A 71 16.04 1.56 13.37
CA THR A 71 16.68 1.69 12.05
C THR A 71 18.19 1.88 12.12
N GLN A 72 18.73 2.34 13.27
CA GLN A 72 20.17 2.44 13.51
C GLN A 72 20.85 1.06 13.59
N MET A 73 20.08 0.00 13.83
CA MET A 73 20.55 -1.38 13.87
C MET A 73 20.46 -2.08 12.52
N LEU A 74 19.81 -1.46 11.52
CA LEU A 74 19.64 -2.04 10.19
C LEU A 74 20.83 -1.71 9.28
N GLN A 75 21.21 -2.68 8.47
CA GLN A 75 22.13 -2.49 7.35
C GLN A 75 21.46 -1.66 6.23
N ASP A 76 22.26 -1.01 5.39
CA ASP A 76 21.72 -0.17 4.32
C ASP A 76 20.94 -0.97 3.27
N CYS A 77 21.30 -2.24 3.06
CA CYS A 77 20.52 -3.16 2.23
C CYS A 77 19.13 -3.44 2.83
N GLU A 78 19.04 -3.67 4.16
CA GLU A 78 17.76 -3.91 4.82
C GLU A 78 16.83 -2.68 4.76
N LYS A 79 17.42 -1.48 4.76
CA LYS A 79 16.68 -0.21 4.60
C LYS A 79 16.17 0.01 3.17
N ASP A 80 16.77 -0.64 2.18
CA ASP A 80 16.34 -0.56 0.77
C ASP A 80 15.21 -1.56 0.46
N ASN A 81 14.94 -2.51 1.36
CA ASN A 81 13.85 -3.45 1.22
C ASN A 81 12.49 -2.73 1.18
N PHE A 82 11.55 -3.26 0.38
CA PHE A 82 10.17 -2.79 0.37
C PHE A 82 9.15 -3.91 0.24
N TYR A 83 7.96 -3.65 0.77
CA TYR A 83 6.81 -4.55 0.72
C TYR A 83 5.82 -4.11 -0.36
N ALA A 84 5.35 -5.04 -1.18
CA ALA A 84 4.25 -4.85 -2.11
C ALA A 84 3.09 -5.80 -1.76
N PHE A 85 1.99 -5.26 -1.26
CA PHE A 85 0.82 -6.01 -0.82
C PHE A 85 -0.20 -6.17 -1.96
N LYS A 86 -0.90 -7.31 -1.99
CA LYS A 86 -1.94 -7.63 -2.97
C LYS A 86 -3.26 -7.94 -2.29
N ALA A 87 -4.35 -7.71 -3.01
CA ALA A 87 -5.71 -7.93 -2.52
C ALA A 87 -6.06 -9.42 -2.29
N ASP A 88 -5.22 -10.35 -2.76
CA ASP A 88 -5.35 -11.79 -2.56
C ASP A 88 -4.71 -12.28 -1.24
N ASN A 89 -4.47 -11.38 -0.29
CA ASN A 89 -3.82 -11.64 1.00
C ASN A 89 -2.35 -12.10 0.90
N THR A 90 -1.70 -11.89 -0.24
CA THR A 90 -0.25 -12.10 -0.40
C THR A 90 0.51 -10.79 -0.44
N TYR A 91 1.81 -10.87 -0.12
CA TYR A 91 2.73 -9.76 -0.33
C TYR A 91 4.05 -10.27 -0.91
N THR A 92 4.84 -9.34 -1.43
CA THR A 92 6.22 -9.57 -1.85
C THR A 92 7.13 -8.64 -1.08
N LEU A 93 8.11 -9.18 -0.37
CA LEU A 93 9.27 -8.45 0.12
C LEU A 93 10.32 -8.48 -1.00
N ASP A 94 10.77 -7.31 -1.43
CA ASP A 94 11.82 -7.14 -2.44
C ASP A 94 13.02 -6.45 -1.78
N GLU A 95 14.23 -6.95 -2.02
CA GLU A 95 15.46 -6.39 -1.44
C GLU A 95 15.90 -5.04 -2.06
N GLY A 96 15.15 -4.52 -3.03
CA GLY A 96 15.48 -3.27 -3.69
C GLY A 96 16.72 -3.41 -4.59
N LEU A 97 17.51 -2.35 -4.66
CA LEU A 97 18.76 -2.31 -5.42
C LEU A 97 19.93 -2.93 -4.65
N LEU A 98 19.89 -2.90 -3.32
CA LEU A 98 20.94 -3.35 -2.43
C LEU A 98 20.57 -4.67 -1.73
N LYS A 99 21.11 -5.79 -2.22
CA LYS A 99 20.97 -7.08 -1.54
C LYS A 99 21.91 -7.19 -0.34
N CYS A 100 21.42 -7.73 0.78
CA CYS A 100 22.28 -8.03 1.92
C CYS A 100 23.12 -9.28 1.69
N ASN A 101 22.54 -10.27 1.01
CA ASN A 101 23.22 -11.49 0.59
C ASN A 101 23.03 -11.70 -0.91
N PRO A 102 24.08 -11.70 -1.75
CA PRO A 102 23.94 -11.91 -3.19
C PRO A 102 23.39 -13.29 -3.55
N ALA A 103 23.49 -14.29 -2.66
CA ALA A 103 22.96 -15.63 -2.90
C ALA A 103 21.46 -15.76 -2.62
N ASP A 104 20.85 -14.81 -1.90
CA ASP A 104 19.42 -14.83 -1.61
C ASP A 104 18.60 -14.49 -2.87
N PRO A 105 17.36 -15.00 -3.02
CA PRO A 105 16.44 -14.52 -4.04
C PRO A 105 16.17 -13.02 -3.88
N GLN A 106 15.96 -12.29 -4.99
CA GLN A 106 15.61 -10.86 -4.95
C GLN A 106 14.31 -10.58 -4.18
N THR A 107 13.36 -11.50 -4.28
CA THR A 107 12.03 -11.35 -3.71
C THR A 107 11.66 -12.57 -2.88
N LYS A 108 11.00 -12.33 -1.75
CA LYS A 108 10.44 -13.37 -0.86
C LYS A 108 8.92 -13.16 -0.76
N PRO A 109 8.10 -14.20 -1.03
CA PRO A 109 6.65 -14.10 -0.85
C PRO A 109 6.28 -14.23 0.63
N GLY A 110 5.13 -13.67 1.00
CA GLY A 110 4.52 -13.90 2.31
C GLY A 110 3.02 -13.63 2.29
N VAL A 111 2.41 -13.74 3.46
CA VAL A 111 0.95 -13.56 3.64
C VAL A 111 0.66 -12.39 4.57
N TRP A 112 -0.44 -11.71 4.31
CA TRP A 112 -0.88 -10.60 5.15
C TRP A 112 -2.40 -10.57 5.30
N SER A 113 -2.86 -9.93 6.35
CA SER A 113 -4.29 -9.62 6.52
C SER A 113 -4.51 -8.38 7.34
N LEU A 114 -5.71 -7.82 7.21
CA LEU A 114 -6.22 -6.74 8.05
C LEU A 114 -7.50 -7.24 8.72
N SER A 115 -7.62 -7.03 10.03
CA SER A 115 -8.85 -7.37 10.76
C SER A 115 -10.06 -6.62 10.21
N ALA A 116 -11.26 -7.18 10.42
CA ALA A 116 -12.50 -6.60 9.91
C ALA A 116 -12.76 -5.15 10.39
N ASP A 117 -12.28 -4.79 11.59
CA ASP A 117 -12.35 -3.43 12.13
C ASP A 117 -11.21 -2.51 11.66
N GLY A 118 -10.28 -3.03 10.85
CA GLY A 118 -9.17 -2.29 10.28
C GLY A 118 -8.12 -1.85 11.29
N LYS A 119 -7.98 -2.55 12.43
CA LYS A 119 -7.06 -2.18 13.51
C LYS A 119 -5.86 -3.09 13.67
N ILE A 120 -5.97 -4.36 13.31
CA ILE A 120 -4.89 -5.35 13.46
C ILE A 120 -4.38 -5.71 12.07
N PHE A 121 -3.16 -5.29 11.78
CA PHE A 121 -2.41 -5.70 10.62
C PHE A 121 -1.60 -6.95 10.97
N THR A 122 -1.72 -8.01 10.18
CA THR A 122 -0.99 -9.25 10.40
C THR A 122 -0.07 -9.53 9.22
N LEU A 123 1.20 -9.82 9.49
CA LEU A 123 2.22 -10.17 8.50
C LEU A 123 2.84 -11.51 8.92
N ASP A 124 2.68 -12.56 8.10
CA ASP A 124 3.20 -13.91 8.37
C ASP A 124 2.85 -14.47 9.77
N GLY A 125 1.66 -14.12 10.27
CA GLY A 125 1.17 -14.54 11.59
C GLY A 125 1.52 -13.58 12.73
N GLU A 126 2.45 -12.65 12.53
CA GLU A 126 2.79 -11.61 13.49
C GLU A 126 1.78 -10.47 13.43
N LYS A 127 1.28 -10.05 14.59
CA LYS A 127 0.22 -9.03 14.70
C LYS A 127 0.81 -7.70 15.15
N ALA A 128 0.41 -6.65 14.45
CA ALA A 128 0.69 -5.26 14.82
C ALA A 128 -0.60 -4.43 14.79
N ILE A 129 -0.64 -3.39 15.60
CA ILE A 129 -1.70 -2.37 15.59
C ILE A 129 -1.46 -1.47 14.37
N LEU A 130 -2.45 -1.33 13.51
CA LEU A 130 -2.42 -0.36 12.42
C LEU A 130 -2.68 1.04 13.00
N ILE A 131 -1.65 1.89 12.98
CA ILE A 131 -1.71 3.25 13.53
C ILE A 131 -2.17 4.26 12.48
N LEU A 132 -1.61 4.16 11.28
CA LEU A 132 -1.90 5.07 10.18
C LEU A 132 -1.83 4.32 8.85
N ILE A 133 -2.77 4.63 7.96
CA ILE A 133 -2.66 4.32 6.54
C ILE A 133 -3.26 5.48 5.74
N ASP A 134 -2.47 6.04 4.84
CA ASP A 134 -2.87 7.05 3.87
C ASP A 134 -2.15 6.81 2.52
N ASP A 135 -2.20 7.76 1.59
CA ASP A 135 -1.56 7.60 0.27
C ASP A 135 -0.02 7.49 0.32
N ASN A 136 0.62 7.95 1.40
CA ASN A 136 2.07 8.06 1.53
C ASN A 136 2.64 7.32 2.74
N ASN A 137 1.82 6.96 3.73
CA ASN A 137 2.27 6.38 4.98
C ASN A 137 1.53 5.08 5.30
N LEU A 138 2.28 4.07 5.77
CA LEU A 138 1.75 2.88 6.42
C LEU A 138 2.49 2.74 7.75
N HIS A 139 1.83 2.95 8.88
CA HIS A 139 2.45 2.84 10.19
C HIS A 139 1.78 1.73 10.99
N THR A 140 2.60 0.82 11.53
CA THR A 140 2.15 -0.23 12.44
C THR A 140 2.91 -0.13 13.76
N ARG A 141 2.34 -0.66 14.84
CA ARG A 141 2.97 -0.69 16.15
C ARG A 141 2.85 -2.06 16.77
N VAL A 142 3.95 -2.54 17.32
CA VAL A 142 3.95 -3.69 18.23
C VAL A 142 4.22 -3.17 19.63
N ASP A 143 3.32 -3.53 20.55
CA ASP A 143 3.49 -3.27 21.97
C ASP A 143 4.26 -4.45 22.59
N SER A 144 4.84 -4.24 23.77
CA SER A 144 5.64 -5.27 24.47
C SER A 144 6.83 -5.78 23.63
N PHE A 145 7.47 -4.89 22.89
CA PHE A 145 8.79 -5.09 22.33
C PHE A 145 9.84 -5.19 23.46
N LEU A 146 11.12 -5.35 23.09
CA LEU A 146 12.25 -5.50 24.02
C LEU A 146 12.17 -4.53 25.21
N GLN A 147 12.48 -5.02 26.41
CA GLN A 147 12.43 -4.24 27.65
C GLN A 147 11.03 -3.60 27.91
N ASN A 148 9.96 -4.26 27.46
CA ASN A 148 8.58 -3.78 27.59
C ASN A 148 8.34 -2.42 26.92
N SER A 149 9.10 -2.14 25.85
CA SER A 149 8.91 -0.97 25.01
C SER A 149 7.85 -1.23 23.94
N SER A 150 7.53 -0.20 23.16
CA SER A 150 6.78 -0.31 21.92
C SER A 150 7.70 0.05 20.76
N LEU A 151 7.52 -0.64 19.64
CA LEU A 151 8.19 -0.34 18.38
C LEU A 151 7.13 0.10 17.37
N THR A 152 7.29 1.30 16.80
CA THR A 152 6.42 1.77 15.72
C THR A 152 7.14 1.62 14.39
N ALA A 153 6.72 0.71 13.53
CA ALA A 153 7.24 0.64 12.18
C ALA A 153 6.57 1.71 11.32
N LYS A 154 7.32 2.76 10.96
CA LYS A 154 6.86 3.80 10.04
C LYS A 154 7.36 3.50 8.65
N PHE A 155 6.48 3.07 7.76
CA PHE A 155 6.77 2.93 6.34
C PHE A 155 6.31 4.16 5.58
N ARG A 156 7.11 4.54 4.58
CA ARG A 156 6.72 5.51 3.56
C ARG A 156 6.50 4.81 2.23
N LYS A 157 5.64 5.39 1.40
CA LYS A 157 5.45 4.91 0.03
C LYS A 157 6.70 5.22 -0.80
N ARG A 158 7.26 4.19 -1.42
CA ARG A 158 8.34 4.32 -2.40
C ARG A 158 7.79 4.99 -3.67
N PRO A 159 8.51 5.97 -4.26
CA PRO A 159 8.10 6.67 -5.47
C PRO A 159 8.00 5.75 -6.70
#